data_AF-A0A6J3M7M0-F1
#
_entry.id   AF-A0A6J3M7M0-F1
#
_cell.length_a   1.000
_cell.length_b   1.000
_cell.length_c   1.000
_cell.angle_alpha   90.00
_cell.angle_beta   90.00
_cell.angle_gamma   90.00
#
_symmetry.space_group_name_H-M   'P 1'
#
loop_
_entity.id
_entity.type
_entity.pdbx_description
1 polymer ?
#
loop_
_entity_poly.entity_id
_entity_poly.type
_entity_poly.pdbx_seq_one_letter_code
_entity_poly.pdbx_strand_id
1 'polypeptide(L)'
;MANQNGMVGQNAAGYNALSGQGAIPAGHFSDMQHLDRNMDALSIAVQENRAEWQLIEELLLRASRIQGRVPRDDSPHLTNGVHPDPPDVPNVDHLQPTVEQLQTELAAVTARAEVEKAERDHIIEEYMNAFNSITPAIHEYRYGYRTFMHNTLAHYNKLLEQAREETLNARLENQAWQAGLKRLSEGLRAASQARDEEGMPWKRRIAALKEENRILRARVGWDPPVDSDDEDDEAAGAGDRVPAGAAAARMPETRGRSTQATQLPVSASELQL
;
A
#
# COMPACT_ATOMS: atom_id res chain seq x y z
N MET A 1 -28.14 31.14 -26.19
CA MET A 1 -28.09 29.79 -26.79
C MET A 1 -27.12 28.96 -25.97
N ALA A 2 -27.56 27.74 -25.63
CA ALA A 2 -27.05 26.90 -24.56
C ALA A 2 -25.66 26.33 -24.86
N ASN A 3 -24.82 26.25 -23.81
CA ASN A 3 -23.60 25.47 -23.85
C ASN A 3 -23.95 24.01 -23.52
N GLN A 4 -24.08 23.21 -24.57
CA GLN A 4 -24.33 21.78 -24.51
C GLN A 4 -22.97 21.06 -24.55
N ASN A 5 -22.53 20.57 -23.40
CA ASN A 5 -21.68 19.36 -23.29
C ASN A 5 -21.48 18.98 -21.82
N GLY A 6 -22.57 18.52 -21.21
CA GLY A 6 -22.49 17.47 -20.20
C GLY A 6 -22.70 16.14 -20.90
N MET A 7 -21.77 15.20 -20.69
CA MET A 7 -21.86 13.74 -20.93
C MET A 7 -20.65 13.14 -21.65
N VAL A 8 -19.45 13.27 -21.08
CA VAL A 8 -18.44 12.19 -21.14
C VAL A 8 -17.65 12.23 -19.83
N GLY A 9 -17.86 11.25 -18.95
CA GLY A 9 -17.04 11.12 -17.73
C GLY A 9 -17.72 10.44 -16.55
N GLN A 10 -19.02 10.12 -16.63
CA GLN A 10 -19.77 9.64 -15.47
C GLN A 10 -19.63 8.13 -15.19
N ASN A 11 -18.79 7.40 -15.95
CA ASN A 11 -18.58 5.95 -15.74
C ASN A 11 -17.19 5.56 -15.20
N ALA A 12 -16.27 6.51 -15.00
CA ALA A 12 -14.97 6.22 -14.37
C ALA A 12 -14.97 6.41 -12.84
N ALA A 13 -15.99 7.10 -12.30
CA ALA A 13 -16.09 7.38 -10.87
C ALA A 13 -16.71 6.22 -10.05
N GLY A 14 -17.34 5.23 -10.71
CA GLY A 14 -18.04 4.13 -10.04
C GLY A 14 -17.13 3.06 -9.44
N TYR A 15 -15.97 2.81 -10.03
CA TYR A 15 -15.03 1.79 -9.54
C TYR A 15 -14.01 2.30 -8.51
N ASN A 16 -13.83 3.63 -8.41
CA ASN A 16 -12.88 4.22 -7.48
C ASN A 16 -13.49 4.54 -6.09
N ALA A 17 -14.80 4.36 -5.93
CA ALA A 17 -15.51 4.66 -4.68
C ALA A 17 -15.68 3.43 -3.75
N LEU A 18 -15.32 2.22 -4.20
CA LEU A 18 -15.45 1.00 -3.39
C LEU A 18 -14.12 0.55 -2.73
N SER A 19 -13.00 1.19 -3.03
CA SER A 19 -11.72 0.89 -2.38
C SER A 19 -11.30 2.04 -1.48
N GLY A 20 -11.75 2.00 -0.23
CA GLY A 20 -11.19 2.78 0.87
C GLY A 20 -9.77 2.34 1.27
N GLN A 21 -9.02 1.67 0.39
CA GLN A 21 -7.60 1.39 0.60
C GLN A 21 -6.78 2.53 0.01
N GLY A 22 -5.90 3.08 0.85
CA GLY A 22 -4.94 4.11 0.48
C GLY A 22 -4.22 3.78 -0.82
N ALA A 23 -3.89 4.84 -1.56
CA ALA A 23 -3.18 4.79 -2.83
C ALA A 23 -2.05 3.75 -2.79
N ILE A 24 -2.24 2.66 -3.53
CA ILE A 24 -1.20 1.65 -3.75
C ILE A 24 -0.02 2.39 -4.42
N PRO A 25 1.22 2.21 -3.93
CA PRO A 25 2.40 2.87 -4.52
C PRO A 25 2.43 2.63 -6.04
N ALA A 26 2.59 3.69 -6.83
CA ALA A 26 2.37 3.66 -8.29
C ALA A 26 3.17 2.57 -9.05
N GLY A 27 4.32 2.15 -8.53
CA GLY A 27 5.11 1.04 -9.10
C GLY A 27 4.47 -0.34 -8.92
N HIS A 28 3.80 -0.59 -7.79
CA HIS A 28 3.14 -1.87 -7.52
C HIS A 28 1.88 -2.07 -8.37
N PHE A 29 1.17 -1.00 -8.69
CA PHE A 29 0.04 -1.06 -9.61
C PHE A 29 0.50 -1.35 -11.04
N SER A 30 1.62 -0.75 -11.48
CA SER A 30 2.20 -1.02 -12.79
C SER A 30 2.68 -2.47 -12.93
N ASP A 31 3.30 -3.03 -11.89
CA ASP A 31 3.75 -4.42 -11.89
C ASP A 31 2.58 -5.40 -11.85
N MET A 32 1.57 -5.13 -11.03
CA MET A 32 0.33 -5.93 -11.02
C MET A 32 -0.36 -5.91 -12.39
N GLN A 33 -0.44 -4.76 -13.05
CA GLN A 33 -0.95 -4.67 -14.42
C GLN A 33 -0.07 -5.40 -15.44
N HIS A 34 1.25 -5.46 -15.23
CA HIS A 34 2.16 -6.20 -16.10
C HIS A 34 1.98 -7.72 -15.92
N LEU A 35 1.85 -8.20 -14.68
CA LEU A 35 1.55 -9.59 -14.38
C LEU A 35 0.20 -10.03 -14.93
N ASP A 36 -0.82 -9.18 -14.84
CA ASP A 36 -2.15 -9.44 -15.36
C ASP A 36 -2.13 -9.61 -16.89
N ARG A 37 -1.47 -8.69 -17.60
CA ARG A 37 -1.27 -8.80 -19.06
C ARG A 37 -0.48 -10.05 -19.47
N ASN A 38 0.54 -10.42 -18.70
CA ASN A 38 1.32 -11.63 -18.98
C ASN A 38 0.50 -12.90 -18.73
N MET A 39 -0.35 -12.91 -17.71
CA MET A 39 -1.25 -14.02 -17.42
C MET A 39 -2.33 -14.17 -18.50
N ASP A 40 -2.90 -13.06 -18.99
CA ASP A 40 -3.83 -13.05 -20.12
C ASP A 40 -3.15 -13.56 -21.39
N ALA A 41 -1.93 -13.11 -21.69
CA ALA A 41 -1.16 -13.58 -22.84
C ALA A 41 -0.86 -15.09 -22.76
N LEU A 42 -0.46 -15.59 -21.58
CA LEU A 42 -0.24 -17.02 -21.34
C LEU A 42 -1.54 -17.83 -21.46
N SER A 43 -2.66 -17.29 -20.97
CA SER A 43 -3.98 -17.93 -21.11
C SER A 43 -4.38 -18.09 -22.58
N ILE A 44 -4.16 -17.05 -23.39
CA ILE A 44 -4.39 -17.09 -24.83
C ILE A 44 -3.47 -18.12 -25.48
N ALA A 45 -2.16 -18.11 -25.17
CA ALA A 45 -1.21 -19.08 -25.72
C ALA A 45 -1.56 -20.52 -25.35
N VAL A 46 -2.08 -20.79 -24.14
CA VAL A 46 -2.54 -22.13 -23.75
C VAL A 46 -3.80 -22.54 -24.52
N GLN A 47 -4.72 -21.61 -24.76
CA GLN A 47 -5.91 -21.89 -25.58
C GLN A 47 -5.53 -22.17 -27.04
N GLU A 48 -4.60 -21.41 -27.60
CA GLU A 48 -4.07 -21.61 -28.95
C GLU A 48 -3.37 -22.97 -29.06
N ASN A 49 -2.48 -23.31 -28.12
CA ASN A 49 -1.86 -24.64 -28.07
C ASN A 49 -2.92 -25.77 -28.05
N ARG A 50 -3.98 -25.63 -27.24
CA ARG A 50 -5.07 -26.63 -27.21
C ARG A 50 -5.80 -26.73 -28.55
N ALA A 51 -6.03 -25.62 -29.24
CA ALA A 51 -6.67 -25.61 -30.55
C ALA A 51 -5.77 -26.26 -31.63
N GLU A 52 -4.45 -25.98 -31.59
CA GLU A 52 -3.48 -26.61 -32.47
C GLU A 52 -3.43 -28.13 -32.26
N TRP A 53 -3.44 -28.59 -31.00
CA TRP A 53 -3.50 -30.03 -30.70
C TRP A 53 -4.75 -30.70 -31.26
N GLN A 54 -5.91 -30.05 -31.19
CA GLN A 54 -7.14 -30.56 -31.80
C GLN A 54 -7.04 -30.62 -33.32
N LEU A 55 -6.40 -29.64 -33.96
CA LEU A 55 -6.15 -29.65 -35.40
C LEU A 55 -5.21 -30.78 -35.80
N ILE A 56 -4.13 -31.00 -35.04
CA ILE A 56 -3.20 -32.12 -35.26
C ILE A 56 -3.93 -33.46 -35.12
N GLU A 57 -4.80 -33.60 -34.12
CA GLU A 57 -5.63 -34.79 -33.92
C GLU A 57 -6.57 -35.03 -35.13
N GLU A 58 -7.23 -33.99 -35.63
CA GLU A 58 -8.07 -34.08 -36.84
C GLU A 58 -7.25 -34.49 -38.08
N LEU A 59 -6.06 -33.90 -38.27
CA LEU A 59 -5.15 -34.25 -39.35
C LEU A 59 -4.67 -35.69 -39.24
N LEU A 60 -4.39 -36.18 -38.03
CA LEU A 60 -3.98 -37.56 -37.78
C LEU A 60 -5.14 -38.55 -38.03
N LEU A 61 -6.37 -38.20 -37.63
CA LEU A 61 -7.59 -38.95 -37.96
C LEU A 61 -7.94 -38.93 -39.45
N ARG A 62 -7.53 -37.87 -40.17
CA ARG A 62 -7.65 -37.78 -41.63
C ARG A 62 -6.57 -38.60 -42.33
N ALA A 63 -5.33 -38.54 -41.85
CA ALA A 63 -4.22 -39.34 -42.35
C ALA A 63 -4.48 -40.84 -42.13
N SER A 64 -4.99 -41.25 -40.97
CA SER A 64 -5.35 -42.65 -40.69
C SER A 64 -6.52 -43.13 -41.55
N ARG A 65 -7.48 -42.27 -41.91
CA ARG A 65 -8.53 -42.59 -42.89
C ARG A 65 -8.02 -42.74 -44.33
N ILE A 66 -6.98 -42.00 -44.71
CA ILE A 66 -6.33 -42.14 -46.02
C ILE A 66 -5.47 -43.41 -46.05
N GLN A 67 -4.78 -43.71 -44.94
CA GLN A 67 -3.95 -44.91 -44.80
C GLN A 67 -4.78 -46.19 -44.66
N GLY A 68 -5.96 -46.13 -44.03
CA GLY A 68 -6.96 -47.20 -44.01
C GLY A 68 -7.76 -47.35 -45.32
N ARG A 69 -7.52 -46.47 -46.31
CA ARG A 69 -8.07 -46.55 -47.67
C ARG A 69 -7.02 -46.89 -48.72
N VAL A 70 -5.81 -47.28 -48.35
CA VAL A 70 -4.95 -48.04 -49.27
C VAL A 70 -5.65 -49.39 -49.44
N PRO A 71 -6.24 -49.69 -50.61
CA PRO A 71 -6.68 -51.05 -50.88
C PRO A 71 -5.40 -51.88 -50.78
N ARG A 72 -5.38 -52.82 -49.85
CA ARG A 72 -4.55 -53.99 -50.01
C ARG A 72 -5.14 -54.66 -51.25
N ASP A 73 -4.59 -54.31 -52.40
CA ASP A 73 -5.09 -54.71 -53.72
C ASP A 73 -4.69 -56.17 -53.92
N ASP A 74 -5.33 -57.01 -53.13
CA ASP A 74 -5.50 -58.42 -53.35
C ASP A 74 -6.64 -58.51 -54.37
N SER A 75 -6.38 -58.14 -55.63
CA SER A 75 -7.29 -58.43 -56.73
C SER A 75 -6.65 -59.34 -57.77
N PRO A 76 -7.45 -60.28 -58.29
CA PRO A 76 -7.01 -61.57 -58.75
C PRO A 76 -6.70 -61.54 -60.24
N HIS A 77 -6.01 -62.59 -60.69
CA HIS A 77 -5.84 -62.99 -62.09
C HIS A 77 -6.85 -62.37 -63.07
N LEU A 78 -6.35 -61.55 -64.00
CA LEU A 78 -6.99 -61.36 -65.28
C LEU A 78 -6.03 -61.92 -66.32
N THR A 79 -6.25 -63.19 -66.61
CA THR A 79 -5.67 -63.86 -67.77
C THR A 79 -6.22 -63.24 -69.05
N ASN A 80 -5.36 -63.21 -70.07
CA ASN A 80 -5.66 -63.15 -71.50
C ASN A 80 -5.63 -61.76 -72.17
N GLY A 81 -4.45 -61.42 -72.69
CA GLY A 81 -4.22 -60.36 -73.68
C GLY A 81 -2.83 -60.53 -74.28
N VAL A 82 -2.78 -60.83 -75.57
CA VAL A 82 -1.61 -61.25 -76.36
C VAL A 82 -0.70 -60.06 -76.74
N HIS A 83 0.62 -60.32 -76.74
CA HIS A 83 1.76 -59.63 -77.44
C HIS A 83 2.40 -58.36 -76.82
N PRO A 84 3.69 -58.04 -77.14
CA PRO A 84 4.92 -58.83 -77.38
C PRO A 84 5.96 -58.63 -76.25
N ASP A 85 6.98 -59.48 -76.20
CA ASP A 85 8.16 -59.30 -75.35
C ASP A 85 8.80 -57.90 -75.48
N PRO A 86 9.12 -57.20 -74.36
CA PRO A 86 10.08 -56.11 -74.39
C PRO A 86 11.52 -56.67 -74.28
N PRO A 87 12.49 -56.04 -74.98
CA PRO A 87 13.86 -56.51 -75.08
C PRO A 87 14.60 -56.46 -73.74
N ASP A 88 15.52 -57.40 -73.55
CA ASP A 88 16.49 -57.53 -72.44
C ASP A 88 16.66 -56.24 -71.63
N VAL A 89 15.95 -56.18 -70.50
CA VAL A 89 16.25 -55.23 -69.45
C VAL A 89 17.50 -55.78 -68.76
N PRO A 90 18.65 -55.08 -68.76
CA PRO A 90 19.78 -55.53 -67.97
C PRO A 90 19.33 -55.60 -66.52
N ASN A 91 19.46 -56.78 -65.91
CA ASN A 91 19.13 -57.11 -64.53
C ASN A 91 19.19 -55.87 -63.62
N VAL A 92 18.03 -55.38 -63.19
CA VAL A 92 17.93 -54.37 -62.12
C VAL A 92 18.11 -55.04 -60.74
N ASP A 93 18.73 -56.22 -60.70
CA ASP A 93 19.08 -56.94 -59.47
C ASP A 93 20.20 -56.25 -58.68
N HIS A 94 20.84 -55.22 -59.25
CA HIS A 94 21.99 -54.53 -58.64
C HIS A 94 21.58 -53.34 -57.75
N LEU A 95 20.28 -53.00 -57.71
CA LEU A 95 19.75 -51.87 -56.93
C LEU A 95 18.81 -52.31 -55.81
N GLN A 96 18.55 -53.60 -55.66
CA GLN A 96 17.81 -54.10 -54.51
C GLN A 96 18.81 -54.32 -53.36
N PRO A 97 18.71 -53.52 -52.27
CA PRO A 97 19.60 -53.69 -51.14
C PRO A 97 19.48 -55.12 -50.61
N THR A 98 20.63 -55.75 -50.36
CA THR A 98 20.65 -57.12 -49.87
C THR A 98 20.05 -57.16 -48.47
N VAL A 99 19.40 -58.26 -48.09
CA VAL A 99 18.74 -58.40 -46.77
C VAL A 99 19.69 -58.05 -45.62
N GLU A 100 20.97 -58.40 -45.74
CA GLU A 100 22.02 -58.05 -44.77
C GLU A 100 22.28 -56.53 -44.68
N GLN A 101 22.27 -55.81 -45.80
CA GLN A 101 22.43 -54.35 -45.82
C GLN A 101 21.28 -53.65 -45.12
N LEU A 102 20.03 -54.08 -45.40
CA LEU A 102 18.84 -53.58 -44.70
C LEU A 102 18.87 -53.88 -43.20
N GLN A 103 19.35 -55.06 -42.80
CA GLN A 103 19.51 -55.41 -41.39
C GLN A 103 20.57 -54.54 -40.69
N THR A 104 21.69 -54.25 -41.37
CA THR A 104 22.71 -53.35 -40.82
C THR A 104 22.23 -51.90 -40.73
N GLU A 105 21.49 -51.40 -41.72
CA GLU A 105 20.89 -50.06 -41.64
C GLU A 105 19.80 -49.97 -40.57
N LEU A 106 18.95 -51.00 -40.44
CA LEU A 106 17.96 -51.09 -39.37
C LEU A 106 18.64 -51.06 -38.00
N ALA A 107 19.72 -51.82 -37.81
CA ALA A 107 20.51 -51.82 -36.59
C ALA A 107 21.15 -50.43 -36.32
N ALA A 108 21.64 -49.76 -37.34
CA ALA A 108 22.21 -48.42 -37.21
C ALA A 108 21.15 -47.35 -36.87
N VAL A 109 19.96 -47.43 -37.48
CA VAL A 109 18.85 -46.51 -37.21
C VAL A 109 18.26 -46.75 -35.83
N THR A 110 18.10 -48.01 -35.41
CA THR A 110 17.62 -48.35 -34.06
C THR A 110 18.61 -47.88 -32.98
N ALA A 111 19.91 -48.09 -33.16
CA ALA A 111 20.93 -47.58 -32.25
C ALA A 111 20.90 -46.03 -32.15
N ARG A 112 20.71 -45.32 -33.27
CA ARG A 112 20.56 -43.86 -33.26
C ARG A 112 19.29 -43.41 -32.55
N ALA A 113 18.18 -44.11 -32.76
CA ALA A 113 16.91 -43.82 -32.10
C ALA A 113 16.98 -44.07 -30.58
N GLU A 114 17.79 -45.03 -30.12
CA GLU A 114 18.03 -45.27 -28.69
C GLU A 114 18.85 -44.14 -28.05
N VAL A 115 19.89 -43.65 -28.72
CA VAL A 115 20.67 -42.49 -28.25
C VAL A 115 19.78 -41.25 -28.17
N GLU A 116 18.98 -40.97 -29.21
CA GLU A 116 18.07 -39.83 -29.22
C GLU A 116 17.00 -39.94 -28.11
N LYS A 117 16.49 -41.15 -27.83
CA LYS A 117 15.58 -41.38 -26.71
C LYS A 117 16.26 -41.07 -25.37
N ALA A 118 17.48 -41.54 -25.16
CA ALA A 118 18.23 -41.27 -23.93
C ALA A 118 18.50 -39.77 -23.74
N GLU A 119 18.83 -39.04 -24.80
CA GLU A 119 19.00 -37.58 -24.76
C GLU A 119 17.69 -36.84 -24.45
N ARG A 120 16.58 -37.26 -25.05
CA ARG A 120 15.26 -36.68 -24.75
C ARG A 120 14.85 -36.93 -23.30
N ASP A 121 15.03 -38.15 -22.80
CA ASP A 121 14.70 -38.51 -21.42
C ASP A 121 15.56 -37.72 -20.43
N HIS A 122 16.85 -37.53 -20.73
CA HIS A 122 17.75 -36.70 -19.93
C HIS A 122 17.28 -35.24 -19.86
N ILE A 123 16.93 -34.64 -20.99
CA ILE A 123 16.43 -33.26 -21.04
C ILE A 123 15.12 -33.13 -20.24
N ILE A 124 14.22 -34.11 -20.33
CA ILE A 124 12.97 -34.14 -19.54
C ILE A 124 13.30 -34.17 -18.04
N GLU A 125 14.25 -34.99 -17.62
CA GLU A 125 14.67 -35.07 -16.21
C GLU A 125 15.25 -33.73 -15.71
N GLU A 126 16.10 -33.08 -16.51
CA GLU A 126 16.64 -31.74 -16.20
C GLU A 126 15.53 -30.70 -16.03
N TYR A 127 14.53 -30.67 -16.93
CA TYR A 127 13.39 -29.78 -16.81
C TYR A 127 12.54 -30.07 -15.56
N MET A 128 12.32 -31.35 -15.24
CA MET A 128 11.58 -31.72 -14.03
C MET A 128 12.34 -31.28 -12.78
N ASN A 129 13.66 -31.46 -12.74
CA ASN A 129 14.50 -31.01 -11.64
C ASN A 129 14.48 -29.48 -11.50
N ALA A 130 14.55 -28.74 -12.62
CA ALA A 130 14.44 -27.28 -12.61
C ALA A 130 13.07 -26.83 -12.08
N PHE A 131 11.97 -27.44 -12.54
CA PHE A 131 10.63 -27.13 -12.05
C PHE A 131 10.46 -27.43 -10.56
N ASN A 132 11.00 -28.56 -10.10
CA ASN A 132 10.99 -28.96 -8.70
C ASN A 132 11.80 -27.99 -7.82
N SER A 133 12.84 -27.35 -8.36
CA SER A 133 13.62 -26.33 -7.66
C SER A 133 12.97 -24.94 -7.68
N ILE A 134 12.36 -24.54 -8.80
CA ILE A 134 11.82 -23.18 -8.98
C ILE A 134 10.50 -23.02 -8.23
N THR A 135 9.64 -24.04 -8.26
CA THR A 135 8.32 -24.02 -7.62
C THR A 135 8.38 -23.66 -6.12
N PRO A 136 9.20 -24.33 -5.27
CA PRO A 136 9.30 -23.96 -3.86
C PRO A 136 9.85 -22.55 -3.66
N ALA A 137 10.82 -22.12 -4.47
CA ALA A 137 11.37 -20.76 -4.40
C ALA A 137 10.30 -19.69 -4.69
N ILE A 138 9.42 -19.92 -5.67
CA ILE A 138 8.28 -19.04 -5.96
C ILE A 138 7.30 -19.02 -4.78
N HIS A 139 7.00 -20.18 -4.19
CA HIS A 139 6.11 -20.26 -3.03
C HIS A 139 6.68 -19.53 -1.81
N GLU A 140 7.96 -19.72 -1.53
CA GLU A 140 8.68 -19.04 -0.45
C GLU A 140 8.68 -17.53 -0.66
N TYR A 141 9.05 -17.07 -1.86
CA TYR A 141 9.02 -15.64 -2.21
C TYR A 141 7.62 -15.05 -2.04
N ARG A 142 6.58 -15.72 -2.54
CA ARG A 142 5.20 -15.26 -2.43
C ARG A 142 4.75 -15.15 -0.98
N TYR A 143 5.10 -16.13 -0.14
CA TYR A 143 4.76 -16.11 1.27
C TYR A 143 5.53 -15.01 2.02
N GLY A 144 6.85 -14.92 1.80
CA GLY A 144 7.71 -13.90 2.38
C GLY A 144 7.23 -12.48 2.03
N TYR A 145 6.90 -12.26 0.75
CA TYR A 145 6.36 -10.98 0.28
C TYR A 145 5.01 -10.64 0.92
N ARG A 146 4.08 -11.60 1.00
CA ARG A 146 2.77 -11.38 1.64
C ARG A 146 2.94 -11.02 3.12
N THR A 147 3.83 -11.70 3.82
CA THR A 147 4.12 -11.45 5.24
C THR A 147 4.77 -10.07 5.43
N PHE A 148 5.74 -9.71 4.59
CA PHE A 148 6.35 -8.37 4.59
C PHE A 148 5.32 -7.26 4.39
N MET A 149 4.45 -7.40 3.38
CA MET A 149 3.39 -6.43 3.12
C MET A 149 2.40 -6.32 4.28
N HIS A 150 1.99 -7.46 4.86
CA HIS A 150 1.11 -7.47 6.02
C HIS A 150 1.74 -6.76 7.22
N ASN A 151 2.99 -7.06 7.54
CA ASN A 151 3.72 -6.44 8.65
C ASN A 151 3.86 -4.93 8.45
N THR A 152 4.13 -4.50 7.22
CA THR A 152 4.25 -3.08 6.86
C THR A 152 2.91 -2.36 7.06
N LEU A 153 1.81 -2.95 6.61
CA LEU A 153 0.47 -2.39 6.81
C LEU A 153 0.08 -2.35 8.30
N ALA A 154 0.36 -3.42 9.04
CA ALA A 154 0.12 -3.47 10.48
C ALA A 154 0.93 -2.40 11.23
N HIS A 155 2.19 -2.20 10.85
CA HIS A 155 3.04 -1.14 11.40
C HIS A 155 2.47 0.26 11.13
N TYR A 156 2.06 0.56 9.89
CA TYR A 156 1.46 1.86 9.57
C TYR A 156 0.13 2.09 10.29
N ASN A 157 -0.71 1.05 10.43
CA ASN A 157 -1.94 1.16 11.20
C ASN A 157 -1.64 1.49 12.67
N LYS A 158 -0.66 0.81 13.26
CA LYS A 158 -0.21 1.10 14.63
C LYS A 158 0.31 2.53 14.76
N LEU A 159 1.09 3.03 13.80
CA LEU A 159 1.60 4.40 13.83
C LEU A 159 0.46 5.43 13.71
N LEU A 160 -0.57 5.15 12.89
CA LEU A 160 -1.75 6.00 12.78
C LEU A 160 -2.60 6.00 14.05
N GLU A 161 -2.73 4.85 14.70
CA GLU A 161 -3.38 4.73 16.01
C GLU A 161 -2.63 5.54 17.08
N GLN A 162 -1.31 5.40 17.14
CA GLN A 162 -0.46 6.18 18.05
C GLN A 162 -0.61 7.69 17.82
N ALA A 163 -0.53 8.15 16.58
CA ALA A 163 -0.72 9.57 16.27
C ALA A 163 -2.12 10.06 16.69
N ARG A 164 -3.17 9.25 16.48
CA ARG A 164 -4.53 9.59 16.93
C ARG A 164 -4.60 9.68 18.45
N GLU A 165 -4.02 8.72 19.17
CA GLU A 165 -3.96 8.73 20.64
C GLU A 165 -3.20 9.94 21.18
N GLU A 166 -2.05 10.28 20.57
CA GLU A 166 -1.28 11.48 20.93
C GLU A 166 -2.10 12.76 20.75
N THR A 167 -2.82 12.90 19.62
CA THR A 167 -3.70 14.07 19.42
C THR A 167 -4.86 14.12 20.40
N LEU A 168 -5.43 12.98 20.76
CA LEU A 168 -6.50 12.90 21.75
C LEU A 168 -5.97 13.29 23.14
N ASN A 169 -4.81 12.77 23.54
CA ASN A 169 -4.18 13.08 24.81
C ASN A 169 -3.83 14.56 24.91
N ALA A 170 -3.27 15.16 23.86
CA ALA A 170 -3.00 16.60 23.82
C ALA A 170 -4.28 17.45 24.00
N ARG A 171 -5.40 17.01 23.41
CA ARG A 171 -6.71 17.68 23.59
C ARG A 171 -7.25 17.53 25.01
N LEU A 172 -7.15 16.33 25.60
CA LEU A 172 -7.57 16.10 26.98
C LEU A 172 -6.74 16.91 27.97
N GLU A 173 -5.42 16.97 27.77
CA GLU A 173 -4.53 17.80 28.57
C GLU A 173 -4.90 19.28 28.43
N ASN A 174 -5.08 19.77 27.20
CA ASN A 174 -5.50 21.16 27.00
C ASN A 174 -6.83 21.46 27.70
N GLN A 175 -7.81 20.56 27.60
CA GLN A 175 -9.09 20.71 28.30
C GLN A 175 -8.91 20.74 29.83
N ALA A 176 -8.05 19.87 30.38
CA ALA A 176 -7.75 19.85 31.81
C ALA A 176 -7.08 21.16 32.26
N TRP A 177 -6.13 21.68 31.49
CA TRP A 177 -5.49 22.98 31.74
C TRP A 177 -6.50 24.13 31.67
N GLN A 178 -7.37 24.15 30.67
CA GLN A 178 -8.42 25.17 30.54
C GLN A 178 -9.41 25.11 31.71
N ALA A 179 -9.78 23.92 32.16
CA ALA A 179 -10.62 23.75 33.35
C ALA A 179 -9.91 24.24 34.62
N GLY A 180 -8.62 23.92 34.78
CA GLY A 180 -7.80 24.43 35.87
C GLY A 180 -7.70 25.96 35.88
N LEU A 181 -7.46 26.57 34.72
CA LEU A 181 -7.40 28.02 34.57
C LEU A 181 -8.74 28.69 34.90
N LYS A 182 -9.87 28.11 34.47
CA LYS A 182 -11.21 28.60 34.83
C LYS A 182 -11.40 28.59 36.35
N ARG A 183 -11.09 27.48 37.02
CA ARG A 183 -11.17 27.36 38.49
C ARG A 183 -10.28 28.38 39.21
N LEU A 184 -9.05 28.61 38.72
CA LEU A 184 -8.18 29.65 39.26
C LEU A 184 -8.76 31.06 39.04
N SER A 185 -9.31 31.33 37.86
CA SER A 185 -9.94 32.63 37.58
C SER A 185 -11.18 32.89 38.43
N GLU A 186 -11.95 31.84 38.73
CA GLU A 186 -13.10 31.89 39.64
C GLU A 186 -12.64 32.08 41.08
N GLY A 187 -11.62 31.35 41.51
CA GLY A 187 -11.00 31.50 42.83
C GLY A 187 -10.40 32.90 43.06
N LEU A 188 -9.74 33.47 42.03
CA LEU A 188 -9.20 34.83 42.09
C LEU A 188 -10.32 35.88 42.20
N ARG A 189 -11.40 35.73 41.42
CA ARG A 189 -12.57 36.62 41.53
C ARG A 189 -13.21 36.52 42.91
N ALA A 190 -13.41 35.30 43.42
CA ALA A 190 -13.95 35.08 44.76
C ALA A 190 -13.06 35.68 45.85
N ALA A 191 -11.73 35.51 45.77
CA ALA A 191 -10.78 36.10 46.71
C ALA A 191 -10.77 37.63 46.63
N SER A 192 -10.86 38.22 45.42
CA SER A 192 -10.98 39.68 45.27
C SER A 192 -12.27 40.21 45.89
N GLN A 193 -13.40 39.54 45.66
CA GLN A 193 -14.68 39.91 46.27
C GLN A 193 -14.64 39.79 47.79
N ALA A 194 -14.06 38.71 48.34
CA ALA A 194 -13.89 38.54 49.77
C ALA A 194 -13.05 39.67 50.39
N ARG A 195 -11.94 40.05 49.75
CA ARG A 195 -11.11 41.19 50.19
C ARG A 195 -11.89 42.51 50.15
N ASP A 196 -12.67 42.74 49.10
CA ASP A 196 -13.50 43.94 48.99
C ASP A 196 -14.56 43.95 50.11
N GLU A 197 -15.23 42.82 50.37
CA GLU A 197 -16.21 42.64 51.43
C GLU A 197 -15.62 42.87 52.84
N GLU A 198 -14.39 42.44 53.10
CA GLU A 198 -13.68 42.71 54.36
C GLU A 198 -13.43 44.22 54.59
N GLY A 199 -13.22 44.99 53.52
CA GLY A 199 -13.02 46.44 53.58
C GLY A 199 -14.32 47.26 53.69
N MET A 200 -15.44 46.74 53.18
CA MET A 200 -16.74 47.42 53.17
C MET A 200 -17.30 47.82 54.56
N PRO A 201 -17.22 47.02 55.65
CA PRO A 201 -17.78 47.42 56.94
C PRO A 201 -17.10 48.68 57.51
N TRP A 202 -15.77 48.78 57.36
CA TRP A 202 -15.01 49.94 57.82
C TRP A 202 -15.29 51.17 56.96
N LYS A 203 -15.33 51.02 55.62
CA LYS A 203 -15.72 52.09 54.70
C LYS A 203 -17.13 52.63 54.99
N ARG A 204 -18.10 51.74 55.23
CA ARG A 204 -19.47 52.12 55.63
C ARG A 204 -19.51 52.83 56.97
N ARG A 205 -18.73 52.37 57.96
CA ARG A 205 -18.68 53.01 59.28
C ARG A 205 -18.07 54.40 59.21
N ILE A 206 -16.99 54.59 58.44
CA ILE A 206 -16.36 55.89 58.21
C ILE A 206 -17.35 56.83 57.51
N ALA A 207 -18.04 56.38 56.46
CA ALA A 207 -19.05 57.18 55.77
C ALA A 207 -20.20 57.62 56.69
N ALA A 208 -20.73 56.70 57.53
CA ALA A 208 -21.76 57.04 58.51
C ALA A 208 -21.27 58.04 59.56
N LEU A 209 -20.02 57.90 60.03
CA LEU A 209 -19.41 58.86 60.97
C LEU A 209 -19.16 60.23 60.31
N LYS A 210 -18.76 60.26 59.03
CA LYS A 210 -18.62 61.50 58.24
C LYS A 210 -19.97 62.21 58.13
N GLU A 211 -21.05 61.49 57.81
CA GLU A 211 -22.40 62.05 57.75
C GLU A 211 -22.89 62.56 59.10
N GLU A 212 -22.69 61.80 60.17
CA GLU A 212 -23.02 62.23 61.53
C GLU A 212 -22.24 63.50 61.90
N ASN A 213 -20.95 63.55 61.61
CA ASN A 213 -20.12 64.73 61.86
C ASN A 213 -20.64 65.95 61.08
N ARG A 214 -21.04 65.76 59.81
CA ARG A 214 -21.66 66.79 58.98
C ARG A 214 -22.94 67.33 59.62
N ILE A 215 -23.82 66.45 60.09
CA ILE A 215 -25.09 66.83 60.75
C ILE A 215 -24.83 67.55 62.07
N LEU A 216 -23.88 67.07 62.87
CA LEU A 216 -23.53 67.69 64.16
C LEU A 216 -22.94 69.09 63.97
N ARG A 217 -22.05 69.28 62.99
CA ARG A 217 -21.49 70.61 62.67
C ARG A 217 -22.57 71.56 62.16
N ALA A 218 -23.47 71.09 61.30
CA ALA A 218 -24.61 71.88 60.84
C ALA A 218 -25.51 72.34 62.00
N ARG A 219 -25.68 71.52 63.05
CA ARG A 219 -26.46 71.90 64.25
C ARG A 219 -25.76 72.90 65.16
N VAL A 220 -24.43 72.91 65.19
CA VAL A 220 -23.61 73.84 66.00
C VAL A 220 -23.30 75.13 65.22
N GLY A 221 -23.61 75.19 63.93
CA GLY A 221 -23.33 76.33 63.06
C GLY A 221 -21.86 76.43 62.65
N TRP A 222 -21.15 75.30 62.66
CA TRP A 222 -19.79 75.20 62.14
C TRP A 222 -19.82 74.85 60.65
N ASP A 223 -18.89 75.41 59.88
CA ASP A 223 -18.81 75.15 58.44
C ASP A 223 -18.58 73.65 58.16
N PRO A 224 -19.18 73.12 57.07
CA PRO A 224 -18.97 71.73 56.68
C PRO A 224 -17.49 71.44 56.46
N PRO A 225 -16.99 70.23 56.81
CA PRO A 225 -15.66 69.82 56.37
C PRO A 225 -15.58 69.88 54.84
N VAL A 226 -14.44 70.36 54.33
CA VAL A 226 -14.07 70.15 52.93
C VAL A 226 -13.77 68.66 52.80
N ASP A 227 -14.54 67.95 51.97
CA ASP A 227 -14.30 66.55 51.67
C ASP A 227 -12.93 66.44 50.98
N SER A 228 -11.90 66.02 51.73
CA SER A 228 -10.55 65.77 51.19
C SER A 228 -10.44 64.38 50.54
N ASP A 229 -11.56 63.77 50.13
CA ASP A 229 -11.60 62.41 49.56
C ASP A 229 -11.17 62.36 48.08
N ASP A 230 -10.99 63.49 47.39
CA ASP A 230 -10.55 63.51 45.99
C ASP A 230 -9.05 63.17 45.80
N GLU A 231 -8.25 63.06 46.87
CA GLU A 231 -6.80 62.74 46.76
C GLU A 231 -6.45 61.27 47.08
N ASP A 232 -7.31 60.51 47.78
CA ASP A 232 -6.96 59.15 48.25
C ASP A 232 -7.43 58.02 47.31
N ASP A 233 -8.45 58.24 46.49
CA ASP A 233 -8.93 57.24 45.53
C ASP A 233 -8.01 57.10 44.29
N GLU A 234 -7.22 58.12 43.96
CA GLU A 234 -6.20 58.03 42.90
C GLU A 234 -4.94 57.27 43.34
N ALA A 235 -4.60 57.28 44.63
CA ALA A 235 -3.40 56.62 45.14
C ALA A 235 -3.53 55.09 45.26
N ALA A 236 -4.75 54.57 45.48
CA ALA A 236 -4.99 53.12 45.57
C ALA A 236 -5.16 52.44 44.20
N GLY A 237 -5.42 53.20 43.13
CA GLY A 237 -5.55 52.70 41.75
C GLY A 237 -4.24 52.73 40.95
N ALA A 238 -3.19 53.38 41.44
CA ALA A 238 -1.93 53.62 40.72
C ALA A 238 -0.84 52.56 40.97
N GLY A 239 -1.16 51.47 41.67
CA GLY A 239 -0.17 50.53 42.20
C GLY A 239 -0.29 49.08 41.75
N ASP A 240 -0.80 48.75 40.56
CA ASP A 240 -0.48 47.47 39.88
C ASP A 240 -0.95 47.45 38.42
N ARG A 241 -0.46 48.38 37.60
CA ARG A 241 -0.49 48.19 36.14
C ARG A 241 0.91 47.82 35.70
N VAL A 242 1.24 46.53 35.80
CA VAL A 242 2.36 45.95 35.05
C VAL A 242 2.18 46.37 33.59
N PRO A 243 3.16 47.07 32.97
CA PRO A 243 3.00 47.51 31.60
C PRO A 243 2.83 46.31 30.67
N ALA A 244 1.67 46.24 30.03
CA ALA A 244 1.39 45.40 28.87
C ALA A 244 2.30 45.85 27.71
N GLY A 245 3.57 45.45 27.77
CA GLY A 245 4.59 45.86 26.79
C GLY A 245 5.96 45.19 26.95
N ALA A 246 6.22 44.45 28.03
CA ALA A 246 7.55 43.86 28.28
C ALA A 246 7.61 42.31 28.22
N ALA A 247 6.62 41.64 27.64
CA ALA A 247 6.61 40.18 27.47
C ALA A 247 6.69 39.73 25.99
N ALA A 248 7.24 40.58 25.11
CA ALA A 248 7.48 40.26 23.69
C ALA A 248 8.96 39.97 23.36
N ALA A 249 9.83 39.79 24.35
CA ALA A 249 11.25 39.54 24.13
C ALA A 249 11.79 38.44 25.04
N ARG A 250 11.36 37.19 24.80
CA ARG A 250 12.10 35.94 25.05
C ARG A 250 11.26 34.72 24.64
N MET A 251 11.02 34.59 23.34
CA MET A 251 10.98 33.26 22.75
C MET A 251 12.45 32.81 22.67
N PRO A 252 12.87 31.67 23.25
CA PRO A 252 14.09 31.06 22.81
C PRO A 252 13.87 30.64 21.36
N GLU A 253 14.54 31.33 20.43
CA GLU A 253 14.85 30.78 19.12
C GLU A 253 15.43 29.37 19.34
N THR A 254 14.64 28.33 19.08
CA THR A 254 15.17 27.02 18.76
C THR A 254 15.73 27.11 17.34
N ARG A 255 16.87 27.81 17.27
CA ARG A 255 17.79 27.81 16.14
C ARG A 255 18.07 26.36 15.79
N GLY A 256 17.82 26.01 14.53
CA GLY A 256 18.04 24.68 13.99
C GLY A 256 19.38 24.11 14.43
N ARG A 257 19.32 22.97 15.12
CA ARG A 257 20.42 22.02 15.22
C ARG A 257 20.12 20.88 14.26
N SER A 258 20.37 21.15 12.99
CA SER A 258 20.93 20.12 12.12
C SER A 258 22.23 19.65 12.78
N THR A 259 22.29 18.38 13.18
CA THR A 259 23.35 17.39 12.86
C THR A 259 23.28 16.21 13.84
N GLN A 260 23.56 15.02 13.30
CA GLN A 260 23.67 13.69 13.92
C GLN A 260 22.32 12.95 13.98
N ALA A 261 21.97 12.05 13.05
CA ALA A 261 22.72 10.87 12.60
C ALA A 261 23.18 10.00 13.78
N THR A 262 22.22 9.44 14.51
CA THR A 262 22.40 8.19 15.27
C THR A 262 21.98 7.07 14.33
N GLN A 263 22.88 6.63 13.45
CA GLN A 263 23.63 5.39 13.66
C GLN A 263 22.79 4.28 14.29
N LEU A 264 22.17 3.51 13.40
CA LEU A 264 21.84 2.11 13.62
C LEU A 264 23.05 1.41 14.29
N PRO A 265 22.87 0.62 15.36
CA PRO A 265 23.89 -0.33 15.72
C PRO A 265 23.93 -1.40 14.62
N VAL A 266 24.94 -1.31 13.77
CA VAL A 266 25.50 -2.47 13.08
C VAL A 266 26.06 -3.37 14.18
N SER A 267 25.25 -4.30 14.66
CA SER A 267 25.76 -5.48 15.36
C SER A 267 26.09 -6.52 14.31
N ALA A 268 27.28 -6.36 13.71
CA ALA A 268 28.00 -7.47 13.14
C ALA A 268 28.56 -8.30 14.31
N SER A 269 27.88 -9.39 14.60
CA SER A 269 28.46 -10.62 15.13
C SER A 269 27.84 -11.68 14.23
N GLU A 270 28.48 -12.09 13.14
CA GLU A 270 29.63 -13.00 13.16
C GLU A 270 29.65 -13.84 14.45
N LEU A 271 29.08 -15.04 14.34
CA LEU A 271 29.55 -16.32 14.86
C LEU A 271 28.53 -17.36 14.35
N GLN A 272 28.85 -18.05 13.27
CA GLN A 272 29.29 -19.46 13.36
C GLN A 272 28.23 -20.36 14.01
N LEU A 273 27.32 -20.88 13.19
CA LEU A 273 26.99 -22.31 13.02
C LEU A 273 25.88 -22.47 11.98
#